data_AF-A0A6L7IJD1-F1
#
_entry.id   AF-A0A6L7IJD1-F1
#
_cell.length_a   1.000
_cell.length_b   1.000
_cell.length_c   1.000
_cell.angle_alpha   90.00
_cell.angle_beta   90.00
_cell.angle_gamma   90.00
#
_symmetry.space_group_name_H-M   'P 1'
#
loop_
_entity.id
_entity.type
_entity.pdbx_description
1 polymer ?
#
loop_
_entity_poly.entity_id
_entity_poly.type
_entity_poly.pdbx_seq_one_letter_code
_entity_poly.pdbx_strand_id
1 'polypeptide(L)'
;MIKSIFAIILFLISMSHLKAQVPFYRYYIPPHKNHSLTNNLYKRGVLPKEAFPNKIIELDKKQFLIIQKTEKSSVRAFKILDENEKFYILCSEDVDMCNCGSGSFIYYKPKLKLQRIEKAFSFSLKRNLVSRLNQLDIPVPANYKDFKFCEILEQLN
;
A
#
# COMPACT_ATOMS: atom_id res chain seq x y z
N MET A 1 51.26 -2.50 44.68
CA MET A 1 49.79 -2.39 44.55
C MET A 1 49.32 -1.23 43.66
N ILE A 2 50.09 -0.15 43.47
CA ILE A 2 49.67 1.02 42.66
C ILE A 2 49.68 0.76 41.13
N LYS A 3 50.53 -0.15 40.64
CA LYS A 3 50.65 -0.45 39.20
C LYS A 3 49.41 -1.14 38.59
N SER A 4 48.63 -1.88 39.38
CA SER A 4 47.45 -2.62 38.89
C SER A 4 46.20 -1.75 38.74
N ILE A 5 46.14 -0.61 39.45
CA ILE A 5 44.98 0.30 39.41
C ILE A 5 44.98 1.13 38.13
N PHE A 6 46.17 1.53 37.65
CA PHE A 6 46.31 2.29 36.40
C PHE A 6 45.85 1.48 35.17
N ALA A 7 46.07 0.16 35.16
CA ALA A 7 45.65 -0.70 34.06
C ALA A 7 44.12 -0.82 33.95
N ILE A 8 43.40 -0.75 35.07
CA ILE A 8 41.93 -0.87 35.11
C ILE A 8 41.27 0.44 34.65
N ILE A 9 41.85 1.59 35.03
CA ILE A 9 41.35 2.91 34.60
C ILE A 9 41.55 3.09 33.08
N LEU A 10 42.68 2.63 32.52
CA LEU A 10 42.90 2.69 31.06
C LEU A 10 41.90 1.82 30.27
N PHE A 11 41.50 0.67 30.83
CA PHE A 11 40.55 -0.24 30.19
C PHE A 11 39.10 0.29 30.20
N LEU A 12 38.73 1.11 31.19
CA LEU A 12 37.41 1.72 31.27
C LEU A 12 37.24 2.91 30.31
N ILE A 13 38.33 3.62 29.99
CA ILE A 13 38.31 4.73 29.03
C ILE A 13 38.20 4.20 27.59
N SER A 14 38.69 2.99 27.28
CA SER A 14 38.58 2.43 25.92
C SER A 14 37.18 1.91 25.57
N MET A 15 36.31 1.65 26.56
CA MET A 15 34.94 1.17 26.32
C MET A 15 33.94 2.29 26.03
N SER A 16 34.28 3.56 26.28
CA SER A 16 33.37 4.71 26.10
C SER A 16 33.33 5.26 24.67
N HIS A 17 34.14 4.72 23.74
CA HIS A 17 34.26 5.24 22.38
C HIS A 17 33.66 4.36 21.27
N LEU A 18 33.01 3.25 21.60
CA LEU A 18 32.23 2.50 20.60
C LEU A 18 30.84 3.14 20.40
N LYS A 19 30.81 4.38 19.90
CA LYS A 19 29.61 4.90 19.23
C LYS A 19 29.46 4.07 17.96
N ALA A 20 28.57 3.08 18.01
CA ALA A 20 28.10 2.37 16.83
C ALA A 20 27.60 3.41 15.82
N GLN A 21 28.44 3.74 14.84
CA GLN A 21 28.03 4.50 13.69
C GLN A 21 27.12 3.58 12.89
N VAL A 22 25.81 3.78 13.05
CA VAL A 22 24.81 3.17 12.19
C VAL A 22 25.13 3.65 10.76
N PRO A 23 25.45 2.77 9.81
CA PRO A 23 25.78 3.20 8.47
C PRO A 23 24.55 3.88 7.86
N PHE A 24 24.62 5.21 7.71
CA PHE A 24 23.67 5.97 6.94
C PHE A 24 23.91 5.65 5.46
N TYR A 25 23.20 4.67 4.95
CA TYR A 25 23.10 4.46 3.52
C TYR A 25 22.35 5.66 2.92
N ARG A 26 23.10 6.65 2.40
CA ARG A 26 22.55 7.60 1.44
C ARG A 26 22.30 6.83 0.15
N TYR A 27 21.11 6.27 0.04
CA TYR A 27 20.60 5.84 -1.25
C TYR A 27 20.48 7.09 -2.12
N TYR A 28 21.30 7.17 -3.16
CA TYR A 28 21.03 8.07 -4.27
C TYR A 28 19.74 7.59 -4.93
N ILE A 29 18.65 8.34 -4.73
CA ILE A 29 17.36 8.04 -5.32
C ILE A 29 17.31 8.79 -6.67
N PRO A 30 17.42 8.10 -7.81
CA PRO A 30 17.27 8.74 -9.11
C PRO A 30 15.84 9.29 -9.24
N PRO A 31 15.63 10.45 -9.90
CA PRO A 31 14.39 11.23 -9.80
C PRO A 31 13.17 10.65 -10.55
N HIS A 32 13.24 9.40 -11.03
CA HIS A 32 12.20 8.80 -11.88
C HIS A 32 11.89 7.32 -11.59
N LYS A 33 11.69 6.94 -10.32
CA LYS A 33 11.09 5.63 -10.01
C LYS A 33 9.99 5.77 -8.97
N ASN A 34 8.74 5.53 -9.39
CA ASN A 34 7.56 5.34 -8.56
C ASN A 34 7.93 4.58 -7.28
N HIS A 35 8.06 5.29 -6.18
CA HIS A 35 8.17 4.64 -4.89
C HIS A 35 6.84 3.93 -4.64
N SER A 36 6.87 2.59 -4.59
CA SER A 36 5.71 1.78 -4.20
C SER A 36 5.02 2.42 -2.99
N LEU A 37 3.71 2.66 -3.08
CA LEU A 37 2.88 3.27 -2.03
C LEU A 37 3.17 2.64 -0.66
N THR A 38 3.32 1.31 -0.65
CA THR A 38 3.66 0.53 0.55
C THR A 38 5.00 0.98 1.14
N ASN A 39 6.04 1.16 0.32
CA ASN A 39 7.35 1.61 0.80
C ASN A 39 7.31 3.04 1.34
N ASN A 40 6.52 3.92 0.74
CA ASN A 40 6.35 5.29 1.23
C ASN A 40 5.69 5.31 2.62
N LEU A 41 4.63 4.52 2.80
CA LEU A 41 3.97 4.38 4.10
C LEU A 41 4.90 3.74 5.14
N TYR A 42 5.77 2.81 4.72
CA TYR A 42 6.75 2.18 5.60
C TYR A 42 7.79 3.19 6.10
N LYS A 43 8.34 4.00 5.20
CA LYS A 43 9.29 5.07 5.53
C LYS A 43 8.69 6.13 6.45
N ARG A 44 7.38 6.36 6.36
CA ARG A 44 6.64 7.27 7.23
C ARG A 44 6.26 6.66 8.59
N GLY A 45 6.58 5.38 8.84
CA GLY A 45 6.31 4.72 10.11
C GLY A 45 4.84 4.44 10.41
N VAL A 46 3.97 4.54 9.41
CA VAL A 46 2.51 4.38 9.54
C VAL A 46 2.00 3.00 9.16
N LEU A 47 2.84 2.17 8.52
CA LEU A 47 2.51 0.76 8.28
C LEU A 47 2.60 -0.02 9.60
N PRO A 48 1.50 -0.65 10.05
CA PRO A 48 1.52 -1.45 11.26
C PRO A 48 2.43 -2.67 11.10
N LYS A 49 3.12 -3.05 12.18
CA LYS A 49 3.94 -4.27 12.22
C LYS A 49 3.09 -5.53 12.07
N GLU A 50 1.82 -5.44 12.43
CA GLU A 50 0.81 -6.50 12.31
C GLU A 50 -0.37 -5.93 11.49
N ALA A 51 -0.49 -6.36 10.23
CA ALA A 51 -1.55 -5.93 9.33
C ALA A 51 -2.53 -7.07 8.99
N PHE A 52 -2.36 -8.23 9.63
CA PHE A 52 -3.19 -9.41 9.41
C PHE A 52 -4.50 -9.32 10.22
N PRO A 53 -5.66 -9.65 9.63
CA PRO A 53 -5.86 -10.02 8.23
C PRO A 53 -5.86 -8.80 7.29
N ASN A 54 -6.47 -7.67 7.66
CA ASN A 54 -6.43 -6.40 6.93
C ASN A 54 -6.68 -5.25 7.91
N LYS A 55 -6.15 -4.06 7.65
CA LYS A 55 -6.37 -2.85 8.49
C LYS A 55 -6.52 -1.61 7.64
N ILE A 56 -7.42 -0.70 8.02
CA ILE A 56 -7.50 0.64 7.43
C ILE A 56 -6.66 1.59 8.27
N ILE A 57 -5.88 2.43 7.62
CA ILE A 57 -5.14 3.53 8.24
C ILE A 57 -5.52 4.85 7.57
N GLU A 58 -5.48 5.93 8.34
CA GLU A 58 -5.69 7.29 7.84
C GLU A 58 -4.39 8.09 7.94
N LEU A 59 -4.05 8.81 6.88
CA LEU A 59 -2.89 9.70 6.82
C LEU A 59 -3.20 10.86 5.88
N ASP A 60 -2.92 12.08 6.31
CA ASP A 60 -3.11 13.29 5.50
C ASP A 60 -4.54 13.40 4.93
N LYS A 61 -5.56 13.02 5.72
CA LYS A 61 -6.98 12.94 5.32
C LYS A 61 -7.28 11.95 4.19
N LYS A 62 -6.36 11.03 3.91
CA LYS A 62 -6.53 9.93 2.96
C LYS A 62 -6.62 8.62 3.71
N GLN A 63 -7.45 7.71 3.22
CA GLN A 63 -7.58 6.37 3.78
C GLN A 63 -6.83 5.36 2.93
N PHE A 64 -6.19 4.40 3.60
CA PHE A 64 -5.44 3.33 2.96
C PHE A 64 -5.87 1.99 3.54
N LEU A 65 -6.16 1.04 2.66
CA LEU A 65 -6.36 -0.36 3.03
C LEU A 65 -5.02 -1.09 2.99
N ILE A 66 -4.63 -1.60 4.16
CA ILE A 66 -3.46 -2.44 4.35
C ILE A 66 -3.91 -3.90 4.35
N ILE A 67 -3.42 -4.67 3.39
CA ILE A 67 -3.77 -6.07 3.18
C ILE A 67 -2.57 -6.95 3.46
N GLN A 68 -2.80 -8.00 4.26
CA GLN A 68 -1.83 -9.05 4.49
C GLN A 68 -2.54 -10.40 4.45
N LYS A 69 -2.30 -11.20 3.40
CA LYS A 69 -3.04 -12.46 3.14
C LYS A 69 -2.83 -13.51 4.25
N THR A 70 -1.62 -13.56 4.81
CA THR A 70 -1.20 -14.44 5.91
C THR A 70 -0.13 -13.70 6.73
N GLU A 71 0.09 -14.09 7.98
CA GLU A 71 1.14 -13.50 8.84
C GLU A 71 2.55 -13.49 8.19
N LYS A 72 2.82 -14.46 7.32
CA LYS A 72 4.10 -14.58 6.58
C LYS A 72 4.13 -13.83 5.25
N SER A 73 2.98 -13.36 4.75
CA SER A 73 2.89 -12.68 3.47
C SER A 73 3.36 -11.23 3.56
N SER A 74 3.86 -10.70 2.45
CA SER A 74 4.21 -9.28 2.35
C SER A 74 2.98 -8.41 2.54
N VAL A 75 3.11 -7.39 3.37
CA VAL A 75 2.08 -6.35 3.53
C VAL A 75 1.97 -5.54 2.24
N ARG A 76 0.76 -5.25 1.80
CA ARG A 76 0.47 -4.39 0.65
C ARG A 76 -0.47 -3.28 1.08
N ALA A 77 -0.16 -2.05 0.68
CA ALA A 77 -1.01 -0.90 0.89
C ALA A 77 -1.70 -0.47 -0.41
N PHE A 78 -2.94 -0.01 -0.27
CA PHE A 78 -3.72 0.58 -1.35
C PHE A 78 -4.42 1.83 -0.84
N LYS A 79 -4.43 2.91 -1.64
CA LYS A 79 -5.29 4.06 -1.38
C LYS A 79 -6.74 3.65 -1.62
N ILE A 80 -7.63 3.98 -0.68
CA ILE A 80 -9.06 3.84 -0.88
C ILE A 80 -9.49 5.04 -1.72
N LEU A 81 -9.94 4.75 -2.94
CA LEU A 81 -10.45 5.76 -3.88
C LEU A 81 -11.95 5.97 -3.68
N ASP A 82 -12.67 4.89 -3.36
CA ASP A 82 -14.09 4.92 -3.09
C ASP A 82 -14.50 3.75 -2.19
N GLU A 83 -15.62 3.93 -1.49
CA GLU A 83 -16.19 2.96 -0.56
C GLU A 83 -17.71 2.90 -0.69
N ASN A 84 -18.24 1.68 -0.80
CA ASN A 84 -19.65 1.43 -0.52
C ASN A 84 -19.80 0.29 0.51
N GLU A 85 -21.03 -0.14 0.78
CA GLU A 85 -21.30 -1.19 1.79
C GLU A 85 -20.58 -2.52 1.50
N LYS A 86 -20.38 -2.88 0.24
CA LYS A 86 -19.95 -4.22 -0.18
C LYS A 86 -18.50 -4.30 -0.64
N PHE A 87 -17.91 -3.21 -1.12
CA PHE A 87 -16.56 -3.20 -1.65
C PHE A 87 -15.82 -1.88 -1.43
N TYR A 88 -14.50 -1.95 -1.60
CA TYR A 88 -13.63 -0.78 -1.79
C TYR A 88 -13.12 -0.75 -3.23
N ILE A 89 -13.06 0.45 -3.81
CA ILE A 89 -12.26 0.72 -5.00
C ILE A 89 -10.89 1.22 -4.53
N LEU A 90 -9.84 0.56 -5.01
CA LEU A 90 -8.50 0.69 -4.46
C LEU A 90 -7.48 1.04 -5.55
N CYS A 91 -6.48 1.83 -5.20
CA CYS A 91 -5.31 2.09 -6.04
C CYS A 91 -4.01 1.65 -5.39
N SER A 92 -3.10 1.05 -6.15
CA SER A 92 -1.74 0.76 -5.68
C SER A 92 -0.82 1.99 -5.60
N GLU A 93 -1.31 3.16 -6.02
CA GLU A 93 -0.59 4.43 -6.07
C GLU A 93 -1.36 5.53 -5.32
N ASP A 94 -0.67 6.58 -4.88
CA ASP A 94 -1.34 7.75 -4.29
C ASP A 94 -1.74 8.75 -5.39
N VAL A 95 -2.70 8.34 -6.19
CA VAL A 95 -3.28 9.14 -7.28
C VAL A 95 -4.81 9.09 -7.18
N ASP A 96 -5.49 9.90 -7.97
CA ASP A 96 -6.96 9.92 -8.00
C ASP A 96 -7.51 8.86 -8.96
N MET A 97 -8.83 8.62 -8.89
CA MET A 97 -9.48 7.48 -9.53
C MET A 97 -9.21 7.40 -11.03
N CYS A 98 -9.28 8.52 -11.75
CA CYS A 98 -9.04 8.59 -13.19
C CYS A 98 -7.59 8.30 -13.58
N ASN A 99 -6.64 8.51 -12.67
CA ASN A 99 -5.20 8.37 -12.93
C ASN A 99 -4.64 7.01 -12.49
N CYS A 100 -5.42 6.21 -11.76
CA CYS A 100 -4.93 4.95 -11.21
C CYS A 100 -4.70 3.86 -12.29
N GLY A 101 -5.52 3.82 -13.34
CA GLY A 101 -5.35 2.92 -14.49
C GLY A 101 -5.17 1.45 -14.09
N SER A 102 -4.05 0.85 -14.51
CA SER A 102 -3.67 -0.55 -14.27
C SER A 102 -3.42 -0.90 -12.79
N GLY A 103 -3.23 0.11 -11.95
CA GLY A 103 -3.07 0.00 -10.50
C GLY A 103 -4.39 -0.17 -9.74
N SER A 104 -5.52 -0.30 -10.44
CA SER A 104 -6.85 -0.36 -9.84
C SER A 104 -7.24 -1.78 -9.37
N PHE A 105 -7.83 -1.87 -8.19
CA PHE A 105 -8.32 -3.11 -7.58
C PHE A 105 -9.73 -2.92 -6.99
N ILE A 106 -10.49 -4.01 -6.92
CA ILE A 106 -11.72 -4.12 -6.13
C ILE A 106 -11.44 -5.04 -4.95
N TYR A 107 -11.80 -4.59 -3.75
CA TYR A 107 -11.80 -5.44 -2.57
C TYR A 107 -13.24 -5.70 -2.12
N TYR A 108 -13.69 -6.94 -2.24
CA TYR A 108 -15.03 -7.34 -1.82
C TYR A 108 -15.02 -7.70 -0.33
N LYS A 109 -15.65 -6.87 0.50
CA LYS A 109 -15.61 -6.98 1.97
C LYS A 109 -16.16 -8.33 2.48
N PRO A 110 -17.33 -8.82 2.01
CA PRO A 110 -17.92 -10.05 2.56
C PRO A 110 -17.09 -11.32 2.39
N LYS A 111 -16.26 -11.40 1.35
CA LYS A 111 -15.36 -12.55 1.11
C LYS A 111 -13.88 -12.22 1.32
N LEU A 112 -13.56 -11.03 1.84
CA LEU A 112 -12.20 -10.50 2.01
C LEU A 112 -11.32 -10.68 0.76
N LYS A 113 -11.93 -10.49 -0.43
CA LYS A 113 -11.33 -10.88 -1.70
C LYS A 113 -10.85 -9.66 -2.47
N LEU A 114 -9.54 -9.62 -2.73
CA LEU A 114 -8.92 -8.61 -3.58
C LEU A 114 -8.83 -9.12 -5.03
N GLN A 115 -9.32 -8.32 -5.98
CA GLN A 115 -9.17 -8.58 -7.42
C GLN A 115 -8.63 -7.36 -8.14
N ARG A 116 -7.66 -7.56 -9.04
CA ARG A 116 -7.19 -6.50 -9.93
C ARG A 116 -8.24 -6.26 -11.03
N ILE A 117 -8.43 -4.99 -11.41
CA ILE A 117 -9.39 -4.59 -12.45
C ILE A 117 -8.84 -4.79 -13.89
N GLU A 118 -7.62 -5.29 -14.10
CA GLU A 118 -6.98 -5.29 -15.44
C GLU A 118 -6.58 -6.66 -16.03
N LYS A 119 -6.67 -6.77 -17.38
CA LYS A 119 -5.73 -7.47 -18.30
C LYS A 119 -5.28 -6.48 -19.40
N ALA A 120 -4.00 -6.47 -19.76
CA ALA A 120 -3.39 -5.52 -20.72
C ALA A 120 -4.19 -5.34 -22.04
N PHE A 121 -4.06 -4.15 -22.65
CA PHE A 121 -4.73 -3.56 -23.83
C PHE A 121 -5.94 -2.65 -23.54
N SER A 122 -5.79 -1.36 -23.86
CA SER A 122 -6.56 -0.19 -23.36
C SER A 122 -8.06 -0.15 -23.66
N PHE A 123 -8.58 -0.97 -24.58
CA PHE A 123 -10.03 -1.17 -24.75
C PHE A 123 -10.64 -2.14 -23.71
N SER A 124 -9.81 -2.79 -22.91
CA SER A 124 -10.23 -3.86 -21.99
C SER A 124 -10.68 -3.37 -20.61
N LEU A 125 -10.30 -2.17 -20.14
CA LEU A 125 -10.51 -1.78 -18.73
C LEU A 125 -11.99 -1.68 -18.36
N LYS A 126 -12.80 -1.00 -19.19
CA LYS A 126 -14.25 -0.96 -19.02
C LYS A 126 -14.87 -2.36 -19.07
N ARG A 127 -14.53 -3.16 -20.08
CA ARG A 127 -15.07 -4.52 -20.23
C ARG A 127 -14.64 -5.45 -19.09
N ASN A 128 -13.43 -5.29 -18.58
CA ASN A 128 -12.92 -6.02 -17.42
C ASN A 128 -13.65 -5.61 -16.15
N LEU A 129 -13.81 -4.32 -15.89
CA LEU A 129 -14.59 -3.83 -14.76
C LEU A 129 -15.97 -4.47 -14.76
N VAL A 130 -16.71 -4.34 -15.86
CA VAL A 130 -18.04 -4.95 -16.03
C VAL A 130 -17.99 -6.46 -15.82
N SER A 131 -17.00 -7.16 -16.39
CA SER A 131 -16.84 -8.60 -16.20
C SER A 131 -16.58 -8.99 -14.73
N ARG A 132 -15.78 -8.20 -13.99
CA ARG A 132 -15.49 -8.44 -12.57
C ARG A 132 -16.69 -8.13 -11.69
N LEU A 133 -17.40 -7.05 -11.96
CA LEU A 133 -18.64 -6.70 -11.27
C LEU A 133 -19.67 -7.83 -11.42
N ASN A 134 -19.87 -8.33 -12.64
CA ASN A 134 -20.75 -9.48 -12.90
C ASN A 134 -20.28 -10.76 -12.18
N GLN A 135 -18.97 -11.04 -12.15
CA GLN A 135 -18.41 -12.20 -11.41
C GLN A 135 -18.58 -12.10 -9.89
N LEU A 136 -18.80 -10.90 -9.38
CA LEU A 136 -18.99 -10.60 -7.96
C LEU A 136 -20.47 -10.35 -7.62
N ASP A 137 -21.38 -10.58 -8.57
CA ASP A 137 -22.82 -10.31 -8.44
C ASP A 137 -23.13 -8.84 -8.06
N ILE A 138 -22.32 -7.91 -8.56
CA ILE A 138 -22.51 -6.46 -8.39
C ILE A 138 -23.25 -5.92 -9.61
N PRO A 139 -24.41 -5.24 -9.44
CA PRO A 139 -25.16 -4.68 -10.55
C PRO A 139 -24.37 -3.59 -11.27
N VAL A 140 -24.44 -3.60 -12.60
CA VAL A 140 -23.79 -2.63 -13.49
C VAL A 140 -24.85 -1.67 -14.04
N PRO A 141 -24.59 -0.35 -14.15
CA PRO A 141 -25.53 0.61 -14.72
C PRO A 141 -26.02 0.19 -16.12
N ALA A 142 -27.32 0.32 -16.39
CA ALA A 142 -27.93 -0.16 -17.64
C ALA A 142 -27.32 0.48 -18.91
N ASN A 143 -26.88 1.73 -18.81
CA ASN A 143 -26.25 2.54 -19.87
C ASN A 143 -24.71 2.57 -19.79
N TYR A 144 -24.06 1.59 -19.13
CA TYR A 144 -22.59 1.56 -18.99
C TYR A 144 -21.81 1.62 -20.31
N LYS A 145 -22.45 1.30 -21.45
CA LYS A 145 -21.81 1.38 -22.77
C LYS A 145 -21.42 2.81 -23.12
N ASP A 146 -22.15 3.80 -22.63
CA ASP A 146 -21.92 5.22 -22.90
C ASP A 146 -20.89 5.84 -21.93
N PHE A 147 -20.68 5.19 -20.79
CA PHE A 147 -19.72 5.64 -19.78
C PHE A 147 -18.28 5.22 -20.09
N LYS A 148 -17.34 6.09 -19.68
CA LYS A 148 -15.93 5.79 -19.50
C LYS A 148 -15.72 4.94 -18.25
N PHE A 149 -14.52 4.41 -18.08
CA PHE A 149 -14.17 3.54 -16.94
C PHE A 149 -14.43 4.21 -15.58
N CYS A 150 -13.97 5.45 -15.39
CA CYS A 150 -14.16 6.20 -14.16
C CYS A 150 -15.63 6.55 -13.90
N GLU A 151 -16.35 6.95 -14.95
CA GLU A 151 -17.79 7.25 -14.87
C GLU A 151 -18.60 6.01 -14.44
N ILE A 152 -18.21 4.80 -14.87
CA ILE A 152 -18.84 3.57 -14.34
C ILE A 152 -18.56 3.41 -12.85
N LEU A 153 -17.32 3.63 -12.40
CA LEU A 153 -16.97 3.51 -10.99
C LEU A 153 -17.74 4.51 -10.12
N GLU A 154 -17.87 5.76 -10.58
CA GLU A 154 -18.64 6.82 -9.89
C GLU A 154 -20.13 6.46 -9.75
N GLN A 155 -20.70 5.70 -10.69
CA GLN A 155 -22.10 5.25 -10.67
C GLN A 155 -22.34 3.99 -9.82
N LEU A 156 -21.30 3.39 -9.22
CA LEU A 156 -21.44 2.26 -8.29
C LEU A 156 -21.64 2.69 -6.83
N ASN A 157 -21.72 4.00 -6.58
CA ASN A 157 -22.15 4.58 -5.31
C ASN A 157 -23.66 4.45 -5.11
#